data_AF-A0A431KBZ8-F1
#
_entry.id   AF-A0A431KBZ8-F1
#
_cell.length_a   1.000
_cell.length_b   1.000
_cell.length_c   1.000
_cell.angle_alpha   90.00
_cell.angle_beta   90.00
_cell.angle_gamma   90.00
#
_symmetry.space_group_name_H-M   'P 1'
#
loop_
_entity.id
_entity.type
_entity.pdbx_description
1 polymer ?
#
loop_
_entity_poly.entity_id
_entity_poly.type
_entity_poly.pdbx_seq_one_letter_code
_entity_poly.pdbx_strand_id
1 'polypeptide(L)'
;MRKNSVVSVKRGLMMMNLLKVQRKCPGVESGRIAARLLLATALWSAVLPCARAAETSLADVPIPASQEAVPANVMLALSVEFPTAQSHANFSSALAANSTSDSLFEKTRKYLGYFDPTKCYTYDTSNTYFKPSGNTTDVTNAFKCPGEWSGNYLNWATMSVLDLFRWALTGGARDIDLPLDFSATTPVGTTVLKKSWSSNQGTQQNFPDKSLSSGDITSYTPFPVSGTKNLVAVVLNKGLNVEFSYSSGTTAGGTVYKSYPVRVRVCDGTDPTKHEYPDNYYCQKYQSPDDKTKFVYKPVGLIQKNIGRMRFGAVSYLNLNNDTYGNDTQLQAVDGGVLKAHINDSKTY
;
A
#
# COMPACT_ATOMS: atom_id res chain seq x y z
N MET A 1 -14.00 15.59 51.45
CA MET A 1 -13.90 14.12 51.44
C MET A 1 -13.25 13.68 50.13
N ARG A 2 -12.13 12.93 50.27
CA ARG A 2 -11.23 12.27 49.29
C ARG A 2 -11.14 12.78 47.83
N LYS A 3 -9.99 13.41 47.54
CA LYS A 3 -9.31 13.46 46.22
C LYS A 3 -8.46 12.18 46.07
N ASN A 4 -8.48 11.54 44.90
CA ASN A 4 -7.49 10.52 44.52
C ASN A 4 -6.46 11.12 43.58
N SER A 5 -5.20 11.03 43.98
CA SER A 5 -4.03 11.57 43.29
C SER A 5 -3.37 10.50 42.41
N VAL A 6 -2.92 10.92 41.22
CA VAL A 6 -2.03 10.20 40.32
C VAL A 6 -0.60 10.22 40.90
N VAL A 7 0.11 9.09 40.92
CA VAL A 7 1.54 9.03 41.29
C VAL A 7 2.35 8.40 40.16
N SER A 8 3.33 9.18 39.69
CA SER A 8 4.38 8.83 38.73
C SER A 8 5.51 8.06 39.43
N VAL A 9 6.02 6.99 38.81
CA VAL A 9 7.14 6.20 39.33
C VAL A 9 8.41 6.53 38.53
N LYS A 10 9.36 7.20 39.18
CA LYS A 10 10.76 7.35 38.73
C LYS A 10 11.60 6.17 39.26
N ARG A 11 12.38 5.51 38.39
CA ARG A 11 13.42 4.54 38.79
C ARG A 11 14.76 5.26 38.93
N GLY A 12 15.33 5.21 40.13
CA GLY A 12 16.69 5.66 40.45
C GLY A 12 17.60 4.47 40.77
N LEU A 13 18.80 4.49 40.19
CA LEU A 13 19.89 3.53 40.33
C LEU A 13 20.67 3.82 41.63
N MET A 14 20.96 2.82 42.46
CA MET A 14 21.89 2.97 43.60
C MET A 14 22.88 1.81 43.66
N MET A 15 24.17 2.15 43.58
CA MET A 15 25.33 1.35 43.97
C MET A 15 25.40 1.20 45.50
N MET A 16 25.86 0.05 45.99
CA MET A 16 26.28 -0.11 47.40
C MET A 16 27.66 -0.76 47.48
N ASN A 17 28.54 -0.08 48.22
CA ASN A 17 29.93 -0.41 48.48
C ASN A 17 30.08 -1.36 49.69
N LEU A 18 31.21 -2.09 49.68
CA LEU A 18 31.67 -3.05 50.69
C LEU A 18 31.84 -2.48 52.11
N LEU A 19 31.61 -3.33 53.11
CA LEU A 19 32.32 -3.32 54.40
C LEU A 19 32.54 -4.75 54.91
N LYS A 20 33.80 -5.07 55.24
CA LYS A 20 34.27 -6.34 55.82
C LYS A 20 34.02 -6.37 57.33
N VAL A 21 33.66 -7.54 57.87
CA VAL A 21 33.88 -7.89 59.29
C VAL A 21 34.45 -9.30 59.37
N GLN A 22 35.56 -9.44 60.10
CA GLN A 22 36.26 -10.69 60.42
C GLN A 22 36.03 -11.02 61.90
N ARG A 23 35.72 -12.28 62.25
CA ARG A 23 35.98 -12.85 63.60
C ARG A 23 36.37 -14.34 63.50
N LYS A 24 37.29 -14.73 64.41
CA LYS A 24 38.14 -15.94 64.45
C LYS A 24 37.54 -17.08 65.32
N CYS A 25 38.00 -18.32 65.06
CA CYS A 25 37.65 -19.65 65.61
C CYS A 25 37.98 -19.90 67.10
N PRO A 26 37.62 -21.07 67.69
CA PRO A 26 38.51 -22.28 67.72
C PRO A 26 37.77 -23.65 67.61
N GLY A 27 38.33 -24.70 66.98
CA GLY A 27 39.13 -25.81 67.57
C GLY A 27 38.22 -27.01 67.96
N VAL A 28 38.35 -28.25 67.47
CA VAL A 28 39.35 -29.28 67.87
C VAL A 28 39.16 -30.57 67.02
N GLU A 29 40.30 -31.08 66.53
CA GLU A 29 40.81 -32.46 66.33
C GLU A 29 40.10 -33.60 65.55
N SER A 30 40.95 -34.17 64.68
CA SER A 30 41.15 -35.60 64.37
C SER A 30 40.20 -36.33 63.42
N GLY A 31 40.72 -36.65 62.23
CA GLY A 31 40.14 -37.67 61.36
C GLY A 31 40.66 -37.67 59.92
N ARG A 32 41.98 -37.81 59.72
CA ARG A 32 42.67 -37.87 58.40
C ARG A 32 42.24 -39.03 57.47
N ILE A 33 41.14 -39.73 57.78
CA ILE A 33 40.56 -40.82 56.97
C ILE A 33 39.25 -40.38 56.28
N ALA A 34 38.55 -39.36 56.79
CA ALA A 34 37.33 -38.83 56.17
C ALA A 34 37.60 -38.01 54.89
N ALA A 35 38.80 -37.43 54.76
CA ALA A 35 39.15 -36.54 53.65
C ALA A 35 39.39 -37.28 52.31
N ARG A 36 39.76 -38.57 52.34
CA ARG A 36 40.00 -39.34 51.10
C ARG A 36 38.73 -39.99 50.53
N LEU A 37 37.71 -40.25 51.34
CA LEU A 37 36.42 -40.75 50.86
C LEU A 37 35.54 -39.63 50.28
N LEU A 38 35.69 -38.39 50.76
CA LEU A 38 34.92 -37.23 50.28
C LEU A 38 35.46 -36.64 48.96
N LEU A 39 36.72 -36.90 48.61
CA LEU A 39 37.30 -36.47 47.33
C LEU A 39 36.92 -37.40 46.16
N ALA A 40 36.62 -38.67 46.42
CA ALA A 40 36.17 -39.61 45.40
C ALA A 40 34.69 -39.41 45.01
N THR A 41 33.83 -39.00 45.96
CA THR A 41 32.41 -38.67 45.68
C THR A 41 32.25 -37.30 45.02
N ALA A 42 33.14 -36.34 45.31
CA ALA A 42 33.13 -35.03 44.66
C ALA A 42 33.56 -35.12 43.17
N LEU A 43 34.50 -36.01 42.81
CA LEU A 43 34.88 -36.21 41.40
C LEU A 43 33.85 -37.01 40.60
N TRP A 44 33.07 -37.89 41.21
CA TRP A 44 32.03 -38.64 40.48
C TRP A 44 30.79 -37.78 40.18
N SER A 45 30.55 -36.74 40.97
CA SER A 45 29.43 -35.80 40.78
C SER A 45 29.69 -34.76 39.66
N ALA A 46 30.94 -34.65 39.18
CA ALA A 46 31.34 -33.65 38.18
C ALA A 46 31.31 -34.16 36.73
N VAL A 47 30.96 -35.44 36.49
CA VAL A 47 30.96 -36.06 35.15
C VAL A 47 29.55 -36.50 34.72
N LEU A 48 28.50 -36.11 35.44
CA LEU A 48 27.15 -36.25 34.92
C LEU A 48 26.93 -35.19 33.83
N PRO A 49 26.59 -35.57 32.59
CA PRO A 49 26.13 -34.60 31.61
C PRO A 49 24.92 -33.91 32.22
N CYS A 50 24.96 -32.59 32.35
CA CYS A 50 23.77 -31.80 32.60
C CYS A 50 22.84 -32.05 31.41
N ALA A 51 21.92 -33.01 31.53
CA ALA A 51 20.79 -33.12 30.64
C ALA A 51 20.00 -31.82 30.82
N ARG A 52 20.24 -30.85 29.95
CA ARG A 52 19.29 -29.75 29.80
C ARG A 52 18.04 -30.40 29.26
N ALA A 53 17.04 -30.56 30.13
CA ALA A 53 15.67 -30.59 29.67
C ALA A 53 15.50 -29.29 28.88
N ALA A 54 15.45 -29.41 27.55
CA ALA A 54 14.89 -28.34 26.75
C ALA A 54 13.47 -28.16 27.28
N GLU A 55 13.13 -26.97 27.74
CA GLU A 55 11.72 -26.63 27.92
C GLU A 55 11.09 -26.71 26.53
N THR A 56 10.43 -27.82 26.25
CA THR A 56 9.50 -27.89 25.14
C THR A 56 8.37 -26.96 25.51
N SER A 57 8.31 -25.77 24.90
CA SER A 57 7.17 -24.88 25.12
C SER A 57 5.91 -25.64 24.73
N LEU A 58 5.09 -25.99 25.71
CA LEU A 58 3.74 -26.44 25.43
C LEU A 58 3.00 -25.27 24.78
N ALA A 59 2.38 -25.52 23.65
CA ALA A 59 1.61 -24.51 22.95
C ALA A 59 0.38 -24.15 23.80
N ASP A 60 0.30 -22.90 24.28
CA ASP A 60 -0.90 -22.33 24.89
C ASP A 60 -1.97 -21.95 23.85
N VAL A 61 -1.93 -22.60 22.69
CA VAL A 61 -2.90 -22.44 21.61
C VAL A 61 -3.75 -23.71 21.61
N PRO A 62 -5.10 -23.62 21.57
CA PRO A 62 -5.96 -24.79 21.45
C PRO A 62 -5.43 -25.69 20.34
N ILE A 63 -5.38 -27.01 20.59
CA ILE A 63 -4.94 -28.04 19.63
C ILE A 63 -5.45 -27.62 18.25
N PRO A 64 -4.57 -27.23 17.32
CA PRO A 64 -5.03 -26.77 16.04
C PRO A 64 -5.67 -27.99 15.39
N ALA A 65 -6.96 -27.89 15.11
CA ALA A 65 -7.53 -28.68 14.04
C ALA A 65 -6.63 -28.44 12.81
N SER A 66 -5.86 -29.47 12.47
CA SER A 66 -4.89 -29.57 11.38
C SER A 66 -3.54 -28.83 11.55
N GLN A 67 -2.47 -29.62 11.48
CA GLN A 67 -1.11 -29.23 11.07
C GLN A 67 -1.03 -28.85 9.57
N GLU A 68 -2.16 -28.73 8.89
CA GLU A 68 -2.23 -28.01 7.64
C GLU A 68 -2.61 -26.58 7.99
N ALA A 69 -1.73 -25.63 7.68
CA ALA A 69 -2.13 -24.24 7.59
C ALA A 69 -3.13 -24.13 6.41
N VAL A 70 -4.39 -24.53 6.62
CA VAL A 70 -5.43 -24.48 5.59
C VAL A 70 -5.53 -23.01 5.17
N PRO A 71 -5.16 -22.66 3.93
CA PRO A 71 -5.19 -21.28 3.50
C PRO A 71 -6.60 -20.72 3.65
N ALA A 72 -6.74 -19.55 4.26
CA ALA A 72 -8.06 -18.93 4.42
C ALA A 72 -8.66 -18.65 3.02
N ASN A 73 -9.93 -19.02 2.83
CA ASN A 73 -10.65 -18.72 1.59
C ASN A 73 -11.30 -17.34 1.69
N VAL A 74 -10.98 -16.44 0.76
CA VAL A 74 -11.58 -15.11 0.63
C VAL A 74 -12.42 -15.10 -0.65
N MET A 75 -13.72 -14.83 -0.50
CA MET A 75 -14.65 -14.68 -1.64
C MET A 75 -15.05 -13.21 -1.75
N LEU A 76 -14.73 -12.61 -2.90
CA LEU A 76 -15.08 -11.24 -3.21
C LEU A 76 -16.39 -11.21 -3.99
N ALA A 77 -17.46 -10.73 -3.36
CA ALA A 77 -18.69 -10.35 -4.03
C ALA A 77 -18.51 -8.92 -4.57
N LEU A 78 -17.92 -8.81 -5.76
CA LEU A 78 -17.57 -7.51 -6.34
C LEU A 78 -18.80 -6.90 -7.03
N SER A 79 -19.42 -5.90 -6.39
CA SER A 79 -20.33 -5.00 -7.08
C SER A 79 -19.53 -3.84 -7.69
N VAL A 80 -19.28 -3.93 -8.99
CA VAL A 80 -18.67 -2.85 -9.81
C VAL A 80 -19.77 -2.15 -10.59
N GLU A 81 -20.76 -1.64 -9.87
CA GLU A 81 -21.89 -0.91 -10.45
C GLU A 81 -21.71 0.61 -10.35
N PHE A 82 -22.54 1.32 -11.12
CA PHE A 82 -22.74 2.74 -10.90
C PHE A 82 -23.34 2.95 -9.50
N PRO A 83 -22.82 3.88 -8.67
CA PRO A 83 -21.86 4.94 -9.00
C PRO A 83 -20.40 4.64 -8.63
N THR A 84 -20.11 3.52 -7.96
CA THR A 84 -18.83 3.25 -7.30
C THR A 84 -17.64 3.34 -8.26
N ALA A 85 -17.76 2.79 -9.47
CA ALA A 85 -16.66 2.77 -10.44
C ALA A 85 -16.27 4.16 -10.98
N GLN A 86 -17.22 5.11 -10.99
CA GLN A 86 -17.01 6.48 -11.52
C GLN A 86 -16.75 7.50 -10.41
N SER A 87 -16.94 7.11 -9.14
CA SER A 87 -16.81 8.05 -8.03
C SER A 87 -15.35 8.40 -7.77
N HIS A 88 -15.06 9.67 -7.46
CA HIS A 88 -13.73 10.10 -7.06
C HIS A 88 -13.28 9.39 -5.77
N ALA A 89 -12.01 9.03 -5.67
CA ALA A 89 -11.48 8.37 -4.48
C ALA A 89 -11.09 9.35 -3.36
N ASN A 90 -10.70 10.57 -3.76
CA ASN A 90 -10.00 11.52 -2.92
C ASN A 90 -10.77 12.83 -2.86
N PHE A 91 -11.23 13.21 -1.66
CA PHE A 91 -11.97 14.45 -1.42
C PHE A 91 -11.87 14.87 0.05
N SER A 92 -12.08 16.16 0.30
CA SER A 92 -12.15 16.71 1.66
C SER A 92 -13.43 16.26 2.36
N SER A 93 -13.36 15.99 3.67
CA SER A 93 -14.58 15.77 4.47
C SER A 93 -15.48 17.00 4.55
N ALA A 94 -14.96 18.19 4.23
CA ALA A 94 -15.73 19.42 4.14
C ALA A 94 -16.45 19.59 2.79
N LEU A 95 -16.20 18.73 1.81
CA LEU A 95 -16.90 18.77 0.53
C LEU A 95 -18.32 18.22 0.71
N ALA A 96 -19.33 19.00 0.31
CA ALA A 96 -20.72 18.55 0.36
C ALA A 96 -20.96 17.42 -0.66
N ALA A 97 -21.79 16.44 -0.32
CA ALA A 97 -22.02 15.25 -1.14
C ALA A 97 -22.63 15.54 -2.53
N ASN A 98 -23.33 16.66 -2.69
CA ASN A 98 -23.93 17.09 -3.96
C ASN A 98 -23.06 18.09 -4.74
N SER A 99 -21.80 18.30 -4.33
CA SER A 99 -20.89 19.22 -5.00
C SER A 99 -20.58 18.76 -6.42
N THR A 100 -20.61 19.68 -7.38
CA THR A 100 -20.22 19.42 -8.78
C THR A 100 -18.81 19.93 -9.10
N SER A 101 -18.18 20.63 -8.15
CA SER A 101 -16.77 20.99 -8.19
C SER A 101 -16.17 20.86 -6.79
N ASP A 102 -14.90 20.49 -6.72
CA ASP A 102 -14.10 20.36 -5.51
C ASP A 102 -12.90 21.30 -5.62
N SER A 103 -12.97 22.41 -4.89
CA SER A 103 -11.88 23.38 -4.74
C SER A 103 -11.07 23.18 -3.45
N LEU A 104 -11.33 22.10 -2.71
CA LEU A 104 -10.78 21.82 -1.39
C LEU A 104 -9.57 20.87 -1.49
N PHE A 105 -8.58 21.25 -2.28
CA PHE A 105 -7.31 20.55 -2.31
C PHE A 105 -6.52 20.82 -1.01
N GLU A 106 -6.49 19.84 -0.12
CA GLU A 106 -5.80 19.92 1.16
C GLU A 106 -4.31 19.59 0.99
N LYS A 107 -3.48 20.65 1.04
CA LYS A 107 -2.04 20.59 0.72
C LYS A 107 -1.24 19.68 1.65
N THR A 108 -1.66 19.53 2.91
CA THR A 108 -1.02 18.68 3.92
C THR A 108 -1.53 17.25 3.91
N ARG A 109 -2.61 16.97 3.17
CA ARG A 109 -3.23 15.65 3.14
C ARG A 109 -2.58 14.78 2.07
N LYS A 110 -2.19 13.57 2.46
CA LYS A 110 -1.75 12.53 1.54
C LYS A 110 -2.95 11.90 0.86
N TYR A 111 -3.02 12.00 -0.47
CA TYR A 111 -4.04 11.36 -1.30
C TYR A 111 -3.51 10.05 -1.87
N LEU A 112 -4.33 9.00 -1.80
CA LEU A 112 -3.96 7.65 -2.25
C LEU A 112 -4.22 7.48 -3.74
N GLY A 113 -3.42 6.64 -4.40
CA GLY A 113 -3.57 6.38 -5.83
C GLY A 113 -2.32 5.80 -6.46
N TYR A 114 -2.29 5.80 -7.79
CA TYR A 114 -1.16 5.26 -8.55
C TYR A 114 0.09 6.15 -8.51
N PHE A 115 -0.06 7.45 -8.25
CA PHE A 115 1.08 8.35 -8.09
C PHE A 115 1.60 8.25 -6.66
N ASP A 116 2.92 8.34 -6.49
CA ASP A 116 3.53 8.49 -5.18
C ASP A 116 3.36 9.95 -4.72
N PRO A 117 2.67 10.22 -3.60
CA PRO A 117 2.43 11.57 -3.13
C PRO A 117 3.70 12.37 -2.84
N THR A 118 4.82 11.67 -2.56
CA THR A 118 6.11 12.28 -2.22
C THR A 118 7.01 12.52 -3.44
N LYS A 119 6.53 12.25 -4.65
CA LYS A 119 7.30 12.41 -5.88
C LYS A 119 6.71 13.47 -6.81
N CYS A 120 7.62 14.09 -7.54
CA CYS A 120 7.33 14.95 -8.67
C CYS A 120 7.38 14.15 -9.98
N TYR A 121 6.59 14.59 -10.95
CA TYR A 121 6.42 13.91 -12.22
C TYR A 121 6.55 14.87 -13.39
N THR A 122 7.17 14.38 -14.46
CA THR A 122 7.09 14.96 -15.80
C THR A 122 6.21 14.09 -16.68
N TYR A 123 5.60 14.67 -17.70
CA TYR A 123 4.81 13.92 -18.67
C TYR A 123 5.66 13.61 -19.90
N ASP A 124 5.84 12.33 -20.19
CA ASP A 124 6.53 11.86 -21.37
C ASP A 124 5.56 11.85 -22.56
N THR A 125 5.66 12.84 -23.44
CA THR A 125 4.74 12.99 -24.57
C THR A 125 4.92 11.91 -25.63
N SER A 126 6.12 11.37 -25.78
CA SER A 126 6.43 10.34 -26.76
C SER A 126 5.84 8.99 -26.36
N ASN A 127 5.99 8.64 -25.08
CA ASN A 127 5.50 7.36 -24.57
C ASN A 127 4.09 7.46 -23.94
N THR A 128 3.58 8.67 -23.78
CA THR A 128 2.24 9.02 -23.26
C THR A 128 1.96 8.53 -21.83
N TYR A 129 2.88 8.82 -20.91
CA TYR A 129 2.69 8.55 -19.48
C TYR A 129 3.46 9.55 -18.60
N PHE A 130 3.03 9.68 -17.35
CA PHE A 130 3.74 10.39 -16.29
C PHE A 130 4.91 9.54 -15.78
N LYS A 131 6.09 10.14 -15.66
CA LYS A 131 7.29 9.50 -15.11
C LYS A 131 7.82 10.30 -13.90
N PRO A 132 8.25 9.63 -12.83
CA PRO A 132 8.90 10.31 -11.71
C PRO A 132 10.14 11.07 -12.20
N SER A 133 10.28 12.32 -11.77
CA SER A 133 11.42 13.21 -12.04
C SER A 133 12.25 13.49 -10.78
N GLY A 134 11.63 13.45 -9.60
CA GLY A 134 12.30 13.74 -8.33
C GLY A 134 11.36 13.58 -7.14
N ASN A 135 11.81 14.04 -5.97
CA ASN A 135 11.01 14.07 -4.74
C ASN A 135 10.37 15.45 -4.56
N THR A 136 9.24 15.50 -3.85
CA THR A 136 8.60 16.77 -3.48
C THR A 136 9.50 17.57 -2.56
N THR A 137 9.43 18.89 -2.69
CA THR A 137 10.25 19.83 -1.90
C THR A 137 9.80 19.97 -0.43
N ASP A 138 8.56 19.58 -0.11
CA ASP A 138 7.99 19.71 1.23
C ASP A 138 6.98 18.58 1.51
N VAL A 139 7.47 17.45 2.01
CA VAL A 139 6.64 16.27 2.32
C VAL A 139 5.79 16.43 3.58
N THR A 140 6.17 17.34 4.49
CA THR A 140 5.54 17.47 5.81
C THR A 140 4.41 18.49 5.79
N ASN A 141 4.46 19.49 4.90
CA ASN A 141 3.50 20.58 4.91
C ASN A 141 2.81 20.87 3.57
N ALA A 142 3.22 20.27 2.43
CA ALA A 142 2.58 20.69 1.18
C ALA A 142 2.64 19.78 -0.06
N PHE A 143 3.45 18.72 -0.14
CA PHE A 143 3.65 17.89 -1.36
C PHE A 143 3.93 18.69 -2.65
N LYS A 144 4.70 19.77 -2.55
CA LYS A 144 4.97 20.70 -3.67
C LYS A 144 6.01 20.18 -4.65
N CYS A 145 5.76 20.45 -5.92
CA CYS A 145 6.62 20.18 -7.07
C CYS A 145 6.65 21.42 -7.97
N PRO A 146 7.45 22.46 -7.62
CA PRO A 146 7.47 23.70 -8.38
C PRO A 146 7.81 23.47 -9.86
N GLY A 147 6.91 23.84 -10.77
CA GLY A 147 7.10 23.68 -12.22
C GLY A 147 7.00 22.23 -12.73
N GLU A 148 6.60 21.27 -11.90
CA GLU A 148 6.38 19.88 -12.27
C GLU A 148 5.03 19.38 -11.72
N TRP A 149 4.61 18.16 -12.08
CA TRP A 149 3.40 17.60 -11.51
C TRP A 149 3.66 17.03 -10.11
N SER A 150 2.88 17.47 -9.13
CA SER A 150 2.82 16.80 -7.82
C SER A 150 2.06 15.49 -7.93
N GLY A 151 2.65 14.38 -7.49
CA GLY A 151 1.96 13.09 -7.41
C GLY A 151 0.74 13.14 -6.49
N ASN A 152 0.81 13.92 -5.41
CA ASN A 152 -0.31 14.10 -4.48
C ASN A 152 -1.48 14.82 -5.16
N TYR A 153 -1.19 15.88 -5.91
CA TYR A 153 -2.18 16.60 -6.70
C TYR A 153 -2.83 15.68 -7.75
N LEU A 154 -2.03 14.91 -8.51
CA LEU A 154 -2.55 13.99 -9.53
C LEU A 154 -3.44 12.90 -8.93
N ASN A 155 -3.11 12.37 -7.74
CA ASN A 155 -3.98 11.43 -7.03
C ASN A 155 -5.34 12.05 -6.68
N TRP A 156 -5.36 13.28 -6.14
CA TRP A 156 -6.60 13.99 -5.84
C TRP A 156 -7.41 14.33 -7.10
N ALA A 157 -6.73 14.76 -8.15
CA ALA A 157 -7.35 15.25 -9.37
C ALA A 157 -7.94 14.13 -10.24
N THR A 158 -7.35 12.93 -10.19
CA THR A 158 -7.63 11.91 -11.22
C THR A 158 -8.16 10.58 -10.70
N MET A 159 -7.89 10.17 -9.46
CA MET A 159 -8.17 8.80 -9.04
C MET A 159 -9.65 8.56 -8.73
N SER A 160 -10.21 7.51 -9.32
CA SER A 160 -11.51 6.95 -8.95
C SER A 160 -11.39 5.89 -7.86
N VAL A 161 -12.49 5.54 -7.18
CA VAL A 161 -12.51 4.45 -6.19
C VAL A 161 -12.04 3.13 -6.81
N LEU A 162 -12.39 2.86 -8.06
CA LEU A 162 -11.96 1.66 -8.79
C LEU A 162 -10.44 1.60 -8.98
N ASP A 163 -9.78 2.75 -9.17
CA ASP A 163 -8.32 2.80 -9.26
C ASP A 163 -7.66 2.37 -7.97
N LEU A 164 -8.13 2.90 -6.83
CA LEU A 164 -7.61 2.53 -5.52
C LEU A 164 -7.89 1.06 -5.19
N PHE A 165 -9.05 0.54 -5.59
CA PHE A 165 -9.39 -0.86 -5.38
C PHE A 165 -8.44 -1.79 -6.15
N ARG A 166 -8.21 -1.52 -7.44
CA ARG A 166 -7.27 -2.29 -8.27
C ARG A 166 -5.84 -2.13 -7.77
N TRP A 167 -5.47 -0.92 -7.36
CA TRP A 167 -4.17 -0.64 -6.77
C TRP A 167 -3.93 -1.49 -5.52
N ALA A 168 -4.84 -1.44 -4.55
CA ALA A 168 -4.72 -2.15 -3.29
C ALA A 168 -4.74 -3.67 -3.46
N LEU A 169 -5.64 -4.21 -4.30
CA LEU A 169 -5.80 -5.65 -4.44
C LEU A 169 -4.75 -6.30 -5.33
N THR A 170 -4.46 -5.72 -6.49
CA THR A 170 -3.64 -6.37 -7.52
C THR A 170 -2.38 -5.60 -7.91
N GLY A 171 -2.12 -4.44 -7.31
CA GLY A 171 -1.01 -3.56 -7.70
C GLY A 171 -1.36 -2.60 -8.84
N GLY A 172 -2.64 -2.52 -9.22
CA GLY A 172 -3.17 -1.60 -10.23
C GLY A 172 -3.40 -2.23 -11.60
N ALA A 173 -3.91 -1.42 -12.52
CA ALA A 173 -4.15 -1.81 -13.91
C ALA A 173 -2.91 -1.64 -14.76
N ARG A 174 -2.15 -2.70 -15.03
CA ARG A 174 -0.96 -2.62 -15.89
C ARG A 174 -1.36 -2.39 -17.35
N ASP A 175 -0.70 -1.44 -17.99
CA ASP A 175 -0.87 -1.11 -19.41
C ASP A 175 0.40 -1.43 -20.22
N ILE A 176 1.57 -1.11 -19.64
CA ILE A 176 2.87 -1.65 -20.07
C ILE A 176 3.34 -2.55 -18.93
N ASP A 177 3.73 -3.78 -19.23
CA ASP A 177 4.25 -4.73 -18.25
C ASP A 177 5.46 -5.49 -18.80
N LEU A 178 6.61 -4.82 -18.82
CA LEU A 178 7.85 -5.38 -19.36
C LEU A 178 8.81 -5.80 -18.24
N PRO A 179 9.62 -6.85 -18.50
CA PRO A 179 9.47 -7.79 -19.61
C PRO A 179 8.29 -8.75 -19.36
N LEU A 180 7.78 -9.36 -20.43
CA LEU A 180 6.73 -10.37 -20.35
C LEU A 180 7.27 -11.72 -19.86
N ASP A 181 8.57 -11.98 -20.08
CA ASP A 181 9.31 -13.15 -19.65
C ASP A 181 10.78 -12.80 -19.33
N PHE A 182 11.58 -13.77 -18.90
CA PHE A 182 13.02 -13.60 -18.63
C PHE A 182 13.92 -14.13 -19.76
N SER A 183 13.40 -14.22 -21.00
CA SER A 183 14.15 -14.73 -22.15
C SER A 183 15.32 -13.81 -22.54
N ALA A 184 15.17 -12.51 -22.36
CA ALA A 184 16.22 -11.52 -22.65
C ALA A 184 17.47 -11.76 -21.78
N THR A 185 18.66 -11.54 -22.37
CA THR A 185 19.94 -11.62 -21.65
C THR A 185 20.01 -10.64 -20.48
N THR A 186 19.52 -9.42 -20.69
CA THR A 186 19.43 -8.37 -19.65
C THR A 186 17.98 -7.85 -19.61
N PRO A 187 17.12 -8.37 -18.72
CA PRO A 187 15.73 -7.93 -18.64
C PRO A 187 15.66 -6.48 -18.16
N VAL A 188 14.91 -5.64 -18.87
CA VAL A 188 14.61 -4.27 -18.46
C VAL A 188 13.17 -4.20 -17.96
N GLY A 189 13.01 -3.97 -16.67
CA GLY A 189 11.70 -3.83 -16.04
C GLY A 189 11.08 -2.48 -16.35
N THR A 190 9.87 -2.44 -16.90
CA THR A 190 9.08 -1.21 -17.00
C THR A 190 7.61 -1.56 -16.85
N THR A 191 7.00 -1.05 -15.77
CA THR A 191 5.56 -1.15 -15.56
C THR A 191 4.91 0.22 -15.54
N VAL A 192 3.91 0.40 -16.41
CA VAL A 192 3.04 1.57 -16.46
C VAL A 192 1.62 1.17 -16.07
N LEU A 193 1.06 1.84 -15.08
CA LEU A 193 -0.34 1.68 -14.68
C LEU A 193 -1.23 2.66 -15.45
N LYS A 194 -2.49 2.28 -15.72
CA LYS A 194 -3.51 3.16 -16.31
C LYS A 194 -4.69 3.35 -15.37
N LYS A 195 -5.27 4.56 -15.40
CA LYS A 195 -6.57 4.85 -14.76
C LYS A 195 -7.69 3.96 -15.29
N SER A 196 -8.73 3.79 -14.50
CA SER A 196 -10.04 3.30 -14.90
C SER A 196 -10.62 4.17 -16.01
N TRP A 197 -11.41 3.55 -16.88
CA TRP A 197 -12.16 4.26 -17.91
C TRP A 197 -13.30 5.07 -17.28
N SER A 198 -13.31 6.39 -17.50
CA SER A 198 -14.48 7.20 -17.17
C SER A 198 -15.45 7.26 -18.34
N SER A 199 -16.59 6.60 -18.19
CA SER A 199 -17.66 6.57 -19.19
C SER A 199 -18.53 7.82 -19.11
N ASN A 200 -19.58 7.88 -19.95
CA ASN A 200 -20.64 8.89 -19.87
C ASN A 200 -21.71 8.60 -18.81
N GLN A 201 -21.50 7.57 -17.96
CA GLN A 201 -22.43 7.25 -16.88
C GLN A 201 -22.10 8.05 -15.63
N GLY A 202 -23.09 8.75 -15.10
CA GLY A 202 -22.95 9.58 -13.89
C GLY A 202 -22.94 11.07 -14.16
N THR A 203 -22.70 11.84 -13.10
CA THR A 203 -22.67 13.30 -13.12
C THR A 203 -21.43 13.82 -12.40
N GLN A 204 -21.22 15.14 -12.42
CA GLN A 204 -20.16 15.77 -11.63
C GLN A 204 -20.31 15.53 -10.12
N GLN A 205 -21.42 15.02 -9.62
CA GLN A 205 -21.50 14.63 -8.20
C GLN A 205 -20.71 13.35 -7.91
N ASN A 206 -20.53 12.48 -8.91
CA ASN A 206 -19.72 11.27 -8.78
C ASN A 206 -18.23 11.63 -8.83
N PHE A 207 -17.84 12.44 -9.82
CA PHE A 207 -16.49 12.98 -9.93
C PHE A 207 -16.56 14.50 -10.18
N PRO A 208 -16.55 15.31 -9.12
CA PRO A 208 -16.57 16.77 -9.21
C PRO A 208 -15.35 17.29 -9.94
N ASP A 209 -15.54 18.38 -10.69
CA ASP A 209 -14.45 19.14 -11.31
C ASP A 209 -13.44 19.57 -10.24
N LYS A 210 -12.16 19.24 -10.46
CA LYS A 210 -11.10 19.44 -9.48
C LYS A 210 -10.45 20.79 -9.72
N SER A 211 -10.73 21.76 -8.85
CA SER A 211 -10.29 23.15 -9.02
C SER A 211 -9.10 23.49 -8.14
N LEU A 212 -7.97 23.80 -8.77
CA LEU A 212 -6.77 24.31 -8.11
C LEU A 212 -6.72 25.82 -8.20
N SER A 213 -6.53 26.49 -7.06
CA SER A 213 -6.45 27.95 -6.99
C SER A 213 -5.28 28.49 -7.83
N SER A 214 -5.45 29.68 -8.41
CA SER A 214 -4.43 30.30 -9.28
C SER A 214 -3.04 30.41 -8.62
N GLY A 215 -2.98 30.72 -7.32
CA GLY A 215 -1.73 30.82 -6.56
C GLY A 215 -1.01 29.49 -6.34
N ASP A 216 -1.71 28.37 -6.51
CA ASP A 216 -1.15 27.03 -6.30
C ASP A 216 -0.70 26.36 -7.61
N ILE A 217 -1.12 26.86 -8.77
CA ILE A 217 -0.88 26.20 -10.08
C ILE A 217 0.58 25.83 -10.29
N THR A 218 1.50 26.79 -10.15
CA THR A 218 2.94 26.57 -10.39
C THR A 218 3.62 25.76 -9.28
N SER A 219 2.98 25.60 -8.12
CA SER A 219 3.50 24.79 -7.01
C SER A 219 3.20 23.30 -7.16
N TYR A 220 2.19 22.94 -7.94
CA TYR A 220 1.68 21.56 -8.06
C TYR A 220 1.62 21.05 -9.50
N THR A 221 1.81 21.92 -10.48
CA THR A 221 1.72 21.59 -11.91
C THR A 221 2.82 22.33 -12.69
N PRO A 222 3.19 21.85 -13.89
CA PRO A 222 4.13 22.53 -14.78
C PRO A 222 3.49 23.71 -15.53
N PHE A 223 2.24 24.05 -15.24
CA PHE A 223 1.52 25.07 -15.99
C PHE A 223 1.79 26.47 -15.45
N PRO A 224 1.84 27.48 -16.35
CA PRO A 224 1.91 28.87 -15.92
C PRO A 224 0.57 29.32 -15.32
N VAL A 225 0.59 30.40 -14.55
CA VAL A 225 -0.66 31.06 -14.13
C VAL A 225 -1.32 31.78 -15.32
N SER A 226 -2.65 31.82 -15.35
CA SER A 226 -3.43 32.55 -16.36
C SER A 226 -4.26 33.65 -15.70
N GLY A 227 -3.62 34.78 -15.38
CA GLY A 227 -4.22 35.83 -14.58
C GLY A 227 -4.69 35.31 -13.21
N THR A 228 -5.94 35.58 -12.85
CA THR A 228 -6.55 35.11 -11.60
C THR A 228 -7.31 33.78 -11.74
N LYS A 229 -7.26 33.14 -12.93
CA LYS A 229 -8.05 31.93 -13.21
C LYS A 229 -7.50 30.71 -12.48
N ASN A 230 -8.42 29.89 -11.96
CA ASN A 230 -8.14 28.58 -11.42
C ASN A 230 -7.81 27.59 -12.54
N LEU A 231 -7.00 26.58 -12.21
CA LEU A 231 -6.81 25.42 -13.08
C LEU A 231 -7.83 24.36 -12.70
N VAL A 232 -8.68 23.96 -13.64
CA VAL A 232 -9.71 22.95 -13.41
C VAL A 232 -9.35 21.68 -14.16
N ALA A 233 -9.31 20.56 -13.44
CA ALA A 233 -9.08 19.22 -13.98
C ALA A 233 -10.41 18.43 -14.05
N VAL A 234 -10.68 17.83 -15.20
CA VAL A 234 -11.90 17.06 -15.47
C VAL A 234 -11.52 15.67 -15.96
N VAL A 235 -12.08 14.64 -15.32
CA VAL A 235 -11.92 13.25 -15.76
C VAL A 235 -13.24 12.59 -16.17
N LEU A 236 -14.37 13.12 -15.70
CA LEU A 236 -15.69 12.59 -16.02
C LEU A 236 -15.93 12.66 -17.53
N ASN A 237 -16.37 11.54 -18.13
CA ASN A 237 -16.63 11.40 -19.56
C ASN A 237 -15.37 11.56 -20.45
N LYS A 238 -14.16 11.44 -19.88
CA LYS A 238 -12.88 11.60 -20.61
C LYS A 238 -12.13 10.30 -20.86
N GLY A 239 -12.76 9.15 -20.62
CA GLY A 239 -12.12 7.84 -20.76
C GLY A 239 -10.91 7.73 -19.81
N LEU A 240 -9.72 7.56 -20.38
CA LEU A 240 -8.46 7.51 -19.62
C LEU A 240 -7.87 8.89 -19.33
N ASN A 241 -8.40 9.94 -19.95
CA ASN A 241 -7.77 11.26 -19.93
C ASN A 241 -8.19 12.08 -18.70
N VAL A 242 -7.33 13.01 -18.36
CA VAL A 242 -7.66 14.22 -17.61
C VAL A 242 -7.51 15.42 -18.53
N GLU A 243 -8.54 16.26 -18.57
CA GLU A 243 -8.52 17.53 -19.30
C GLU A 243 -8.35 18.68 -18.33
N PHE A 244 -7.50 19.63 -18.69
CA PHE A 244 -7.21 20.82 -17.90
C PHE A 244 -7.66 22.08 -18.65
N SER A 245 -8.36 22.97 -17.95
CA SER A 245 -8.82 24.27 -18.48
C SER A 245 -8.61 25.37 -17.44
N TYR A 246 -8.43 26.62 -17.89
CA TYR A 246 -8.42 27.78 -17.00
C TYR A 246 -9.83 28.37 -16.87
N SER A 247 -10.31 28.53 -15.64
CA SER A 247 -11.65 29.03 -15.35
C SER A 247 -11.62 30.19 -14.35
N SER A 248 -12.52 31.16 -14.50
CA SER A 248 -12.75 32.18 -13.47
C SER A 248 -13.52 31.64 -12.26
N GLY A 249 -14.12 30.45 -12.38
CA GLY A 249 -14.81 29.75 -11.30
C GLY A 249 -14.11 28.44 -10.92
N THR A 250 -14.87 27.52 -10.31
CA THR A 250 -14.37 26.20 -9.88
C THR A 250 -14.72 25.08 -10.84
N THR A 251 -15.66 25.31 -11.74
CA THR A 251 -16.06 24.36 -12.80
C THR A 251 -15.29 24.65 -14.08
N ALA A 252 -15.11 23.64 -14.92
CA ALA A 252 -14.43 23.80 -16.20
C ALA A 252 -15.19 24.82 -17.06
N GLY A 253 -14.46 25.83 -17.53
CA GLY A 253 -14.97 26.85 -18.44
C GLY A 253 -13.98 27.08 -19.57
N GLY A 254 -14.50 27.41 -20.76
CA GLY A 254 -13.69 27.76 -21.91
C GLY A 254 -13.00 26.57 -22.61
N THR A 255 -11.89 26.87 -23.29
CA THR A 255 -11.14 25.91 -24.11
C THR A 255 -10.23 25.02 -23.26
N VAL A 256 -10.20 23.71 -23.58
CA VAL A 256 -9.24 22.76 -23.01
C VAL A 256 -7.83 23.23 -23.32
N TYR A 257 -7.04 23.48 -22.28
CA TYR A 257 -5.65 23.88 -22.39
C TYR A 257 -4.76 22.67 -22.73
N LYS A 258 -4.94 21.56 -22.01
CA LYS A 258 -4.22 20.30 -22.23
C LYS A 258 -5.06 19.09 -21.84
N SER A 259 -4.78 17.96 -22.48
CA SER A 259 -5.38 16.66 -22.17
C SER A 259 -4.27 15.63 -22.08
N TYR A 260 -4.31 14.78 -21.04
CA TYR A 260 -3.32 13.72 -20.84
C TYR A 260 -4.01 12.40 -20.49
N PRO A 261 -3.69 11.27 -21.14
CA PRO A 261 -4.00 9.96 -20.60
C PRO A 261 -3.33 9.78 -19.24
N VAL A 262 -4.11 9.40 -18.24
CA VAL A 262 -3.63 9.14 -16.88
C VAL A 262 -2.99 7.76 -16.84
N ARG A 263 -1.72 7.73 -17.23
CA ARG A 263 -0.83 6.56 -17.22
C ARG A 263 0.42 6.91 -16.43
N VAL A 264 0.88 6.05 -15.52
CA VAL A 264 2.02 6.36 -14.65
C VAL A 264 3.02 5.22 -14.58
N ARG A 265 4.30 5.53 -14.75
CA ARG A 265 5.40 4.58 -14.58
C ARG A 265 5.73 4.42 -13.10
N VAL A 266 5.53 3.22 -12.54
CA VAL A 266 5.66 2.96 -11.09
C VAL A 266 6.88 2.09 -10.74
N CYS A 267 7.13 1.04 -11.52
CA CYS A 267 8.27 0.15 -11.34
C CYS A 267 9.13 0.21 -12.61
N ASP A 268 10.37 0.68 -12.46
CA ASP A 268 11.31 0.86 -13.57
C ASP A 268 12.70 0.39 -13.14
N GLY A 269 13.30 -0.49 -13.94
CA GLY A 269 14.64 -1.05 -13.76
C GLY A 269 14.78 -2.06 -12.60
N THR A 270 16.00 -2.11 -12.07
CA THR A 270 16.44 -2.93 -10.93
C THR A 270 16.50 -2.14 -9.62
N ASP A 271 15.97 -0.90 -9.60
CA ASP A 271 16.14 0.05 -8.49
C ASP A 271 15.52 -0.47 -7.18
N PRO A 272 16.36 -0.91 -6.21
CA PRO A 272 15.89 -1.49 -4.96
C PRO A 272 15.46 -0.44 -3.94
N THR A 273 15.71 0.85 -4.21
CA THR A 273 15.33 1.98 -3.35
C THR A 273 13.88 2.41 -3.55
N LYS A 274 13.20 1.83 -4.55
CA LYS A 274 11.75 1.96 -4.77
C LYS A 274 10.92 1.03 -3.85
N HIS A 275 11.56 0.48 -2.83
CA HIS A 275 10.97 0.12 -1.55
C HIS A 275 11.64 1.09 -0.55
N GLU A 276 11.00 1.94 0.22
CA GLU A 276 9.94 1.61 1.12
C GLU A 276 9.14 2.91 1.51
N TYR A 277 7.78 3.00 1.44
CA TYR A 277 6.99 3.72 2.49
C TYR A 277 6.83 2.82 3.72
N PRO A 278 7.14 3.23 4.96
CA PRO A 278 6.94 2.42 6.17
C PRO A 278 5.62 1.62 6.23
N ASP A 279 4.57 2.06 5.52
CA ASP A 279 3.29 1.37 5.41
C ASP A 279 2.86 0.82 4.02
N ASN A 280 3.53 1.06 2.87
CA ASN A 280 3.05 0.55 1.55
C ASN A 280 4.06 0.53 0.38
N TYR A 281 4.68 -0.63 0.13
CA TYR A 281 5.59 -0.84 -1.01
C TYR A 281 4.88 -1.18 -2.31
N TYR A 282 5.22 -0.39 -3.33
CA TYR A 282 4.62 -0.41 -4.66
C TYR A 282 5.14 -1.56 -5.51
N CYS A 283 6.43 -1.89 -5.45
CA CYS A 283 7.05 -2.86 -6.34
C CYS A 283 7.63 -4.05 -5.55
N GLN A 284 7.50 -5.25 -6.08
CA GLN A 284 8.12 -6.47 -5.55
C GLN A 284 9.10 -7.01 -6.59
N LYS A 285 10.21 -7.59 -6.12
CA LYS A 285 11.18 -8.29 -6.96
C LYS A 285 10.54 -9.55 -7.54
N TYR A 286 10.60 -9.67 -8.86
CA TYR A 286 10.34 -10.89 -9.63
C TYR A 286 11.67 -11.34 -10.21
N GLN A 287 12.03 -12.59 -10.00
CA GLN A 287 13.33 -13.15 -10.37
C GLN A 287 13.10 -14.41 -11.19
N SER A 288 13.95 -14.68 -12.18
CA SER A 288 13.82 -15.89 -13.01
C SER A 288 14.03 -17.17 -12.19
N PRO A 289 13.29 -18.26 -12.46
CA PRO A 289 13.57 -19.60 -11.94
C PRO A 289 15.00 -20.03 -12.22
N ASP A 290 15.35 -19.93 -13.50
CA ASP A 290 16.51 -20.60 -14.10
C ASP A 290 17.79 -19.79 -13.94
N ASP A 291 17.65 -18.48 -13.79
CA ASP A 291 18.77 -17.55 -13.69
C ASP A 291 18.48 -16.44 -12.68
N LYS A 292 18.95 -16.64 -11.45
CA LYS A 292 18.76 -15.67 -10.37
C LYS A 292 19.48 -14.33 -10.61
N THR A 293 20.32 -14.20 -11.64
CA THR A 293 20.86 -12.88 -12.02
C THR A 293 19.83 -12.00 -12.74
N LYS A 294 18.80 -12.61 -13.34
CA LYS A 294 17.72 -11.92 -14.04
C LYS A 294 16.56 -11.61 -13.10
N PHE A 295 16.34 -10.33 -12.84
CA PHE A 295 15.21 -9.88 -12.03
C PHE A 295 14.68 -8.53 -12.48
N VAL A 296 13.41 -8.28 -12.19
CA VAL A 296 12.71 -7.02 -12.41
C VAL A 296 11.79 -6.71 -11.25
N TYR A 297 11.35 -5.48 -11.13
CA TYR A 297 10.39 -5.06 -10.13
C TYR A 297 9.02 -4.82 -10.76
N LYS A 298 7.97 -5.41 -10.19
CA LYS A 298 6.59 -5.25 -10.68
C LYS A 298 5.64 -4.88 -9.54
N PRO A 299 4.56 -4.15 -9.80
CA PRO A 299 3.68 -3.71 -8.73
C PRO A 299 2.77 -4.83 -8.25
N VAL A 300 2.62 -4.96 -6.93
CA VAL A 300 1.87 -6.04 -6.30
C VAL A 300 0.85 -5.50 -5.32
N GLY A 301 -0.32 -6.13 -5.27
CA GLY A 301 -1.36 -5.82 -4.29
C GLY A 301 -1.47 -6.90 -3.21
N LEU A 302 -2.48 -6.74 -2.36
CA LEU A 302 -2.75 -7.62 -1.23
C LEU A 302 -2.97 -9.07 -1.64
N ILE A 303 -3.54 -9.33 -2.82
CA ILE A 303 -3.79 -10.68 -3.31
C ILE A 303 -2.46 -11.39 -3.58
N GLN A 304 -1.54 -10.76 -4.33
CA GLN A 304 -0.24 -11.37 -4.62
C GLN A 304 0.62 -11.48 -3.35
N LYS A 305 0.54 -10.51 -2.43
CA LYS A 305 1.26 -10.55 -1.15
C LYS A 305 0.80 -11.70 -0.24
N ASN A 306 -0.47 -12.09 -0.32
CA ASN A 306 -1.06 -13.13 0.53
C ASN A 306 -1.31 -14.46 -0.19
N ILE A 307 -0.79 -14.64 -1.41
CA ILE A 307 -1.08 -15.83 -2.24
C ILE A 307 -0.70 -17.16 -1.57
N GLY A 308 0.39 -17.20 -0.80
CA GLY A 308 0.81 -18.40 -0.07
C GLY A 308 0.03 -18.67 1.22
N ARG A 309 -0.84 -17.73 1.66
CA ARG A 309 -1.59 -17.81 2.93
C ARG A 309 -3.09 -17.85 2.74
N MET A 310 -3.58 -17.42 1.57
CA MET A 310 -5.00 -17.24 1.29
C MET A 310 -5.32 -17.70 -0.13
N ARG A 311 -6.52 -18.24 -0.31
CA ARG A 311 -7.11 -18.55 -1.61
C ARG A 311 -8.17 -17.50 -1.92
N PHE A 312 -8.08 -16.87 -3.09
CA PHE A 312 -9.01 -15.82 -3.50
C PHE A 312 -9.95 -16.35 -4.58
N GLY A 313 -11.24 -16.05 -4.44
CA GLY A 313 -12.25 -16.23 -5.48
C GLY A 313 -13.03 -14.94 -5.67
N ALA A 314 -13.49 -14.68 -6.89
CA ALA A 314 -14.44 -13.61 -7.16
C ALA A 314 -15.75 -14.23 -7.63
N VAL A 315 -16.86 -13.70 -7.13
CA VAL A 315 -18.19 -13.98 -7.66
C VAL A 315 -18.74 -12.71 -8.26
N SER A 316 -19.27 -12.85 -9.46
CA SER A 316 -20.02 -11.81 -10.14
C SER A 316 -21.32 -12.40 -10.63
N TYR A 317 -22.34 -11.56 -10.69
CA TYR A 317 -23.59 -11.86 -11.35
C TYR A 317 -23.80 -10.89 -12.49
N LEU A 318 -24.47 -11.33 -13.54
CA LEU A 318 -24.93 -10.42 -14.58
C LEU A 318 -26.06 -9.56 -14.00
N ASN A 319 -25.94 -8.23 -14.09
CA ASN A 319 -27.06 -7.35 -13.81
C ASN A 319 -28.05 -7.45 -14.98
N LEU A 320 -29.11 -8.24 -14.78
CA LEU A 320 -30.20 -8.39 -15.73
C LEU A 320 -31.12 -7.18 -15.61
N ASN A 321 -30.96 -6.20 -16.49
CA ASN A 321 -31.91 -5.09 -16.62
C ASN A 321 -33.09 -5.50 -17.53
N ASN A 322 -34.22 -4.79 -17.40
CA ASN A 322 -35.45 -5.05 -18.15
C ASN A 322 -35.29 -4.95 -19.68
N ASP A 323 -34.18 -4.40 -20.18
CA ASP A 323 -33.90 -4.26 -21.61
C ASP A 323 -33.43 -5.57 -22.26
N THR A 324 -32.86 -6.50 -21.50
CA THR A 324 -32.19 -7.69 -22.07
C THR A 324 -33.14 -8.88 -22.27
N TYR A 325 -34.22 -9.00 -21.47
CA TYR A 325 -35.16 -10.14 -21.54
C TYR A 325 -36.65 -9.77 -21.45
N GLY A 326 -37.01 -8.49 -21.52
CA GLY A 326 -38.41 -8.04 -21.47
C GLY A 326 -39.11 -8.40 -20.13
N ASN A 327 -40.44 -8.59 -20.18
CA ASN A 327 -41.29 -8.82 -18.99
C ASN A 327 -41.27 -10.28 -18.47
N ASP A 328 -40.35 -11.11 -18.94
CA ASP A 328 -40.31 -12.53 -18.55
C ASP A 328 -39.70 -12.69 -17.15
N THR A 329 -40.59 -12.95 -16.17
CA THR A 329 -40.23 -13.12 -14.76
C THR A 329 -39.45 -14.41 -14.46
N GLN A 330 -39.35 -15.35 -15.41
CA GLN A 330 -38.58 -16.59 -15.24
C GLN A 330 -37.13 -16.48 -15.75
N LEU A 331 -36.84 -15.54 -16.66
CA LEU A 331 -35.48 -15.24 -17.15
C LEU A 331 -34.75 -14.15 -16.34
N GLN A 332 -35.39 -13.59 -15.32
CA GLN A 332 -34.76 -12.73 -14.29
C GLN A 332 -33.89 -13.52 -13.30
N ALA A 333 -33.66 -14.82 -13.55
CA ALA A 333 -32.80 -15.65 -12.73
C ALA A 333 -31.34 -15.17 -12.84
N VAL A 334 -30.81 -14.70 -11.72
CA VAL A 334 -29.42 -14.24 -11.55
C VAL A 334 -28.46 -15.36 -11.96
N ASP A 335 -27.94 -15.32 -13.19
CA ASP A 335 -26.87 -16.23 -13.61
C ASP A 335 -25.54 -15.68 -13.05
N GLY A 336 -25.04 -16.37 -12.03
CA GLY A 336 -23.83 -16.01 -11.29
C GLY A 336 -22.75 -17.05 -11.51
N GLY A 337 -21.54 -16.59 -11.82
CA GLY A 337 -20.37 -17.45 -12.05
C GLY A 337 -19.27 -17.21 -11.02
N VAL A 338 -18.55 -18.28 -10.66
CA VAL A 338 -17.28 -18.15 -9.93
C VAL A 338 -16.15 -18.14 -10.93
N LEU A 339 -15.47 -17.01 -11.05
CA LEU A 339 -14.23 -16.94 -11.83
C LEU A 339 -13.06 -17.37 -10.94
N LYS A 340 -12.41 -18.47 -11.30
CA LYS A 340 -11.10 -18.85 -10.77
C LYS A 340 -10.04 -18.43 -11.76
N ALA A 341 -9.19 -17.47 -11.39
CA ALA A 341 -7.97 -17.17 -12.13
C ALA A 341 -6.81 -17.93 -11.49
N HIS A 342 -5.96 -18.56 -12.30
CA HIS A 342 -4.68 -19.08 -11.82
C HIS A 342 -3.80 -17.88 -11.46
N ILE A 343 -3.53 -17.68 -10.17
CA ILE A 343 -2.63 -16.62 -9.71
C ILE A 343 -1.26 -17.28 -9.55
N ASN A 344 -0.30 -16.82 -10.35
CA ASN A 344 1.06 -17.33 -10.35
C ASN A 344 1.81 -16.80 -9.11
N ASP A 345 2.41 -17.70 -8.32
CA ASP A 345 3.16 -17.33 -7.12
C ASP A 345 4.38 -16.49 -7.48
N SER A 346 4.48 -15.31 -6.86
CA SER A 346 5.61 -14.39 -7.05
C SER A 346 6.92 -14.87 -6.41
N LYS A 347 6.89 -15.92 -5.58
CA LYS A 347 8.06 -16.47 -4.87
C LYS A 347 8.60 -17.76 -5.47
N THR A 348 7.81 -18.46 -6.26
CA THR A 348 8.15 -19.72 -6.93
C THR A 348 7.85 -19.58 -8.41
N TYR A 349 8.67 -18.75 -9.04
CA TYR A 349 9.17 -19.07 -10.37
C TYR A 349 10.64 -19.43 -10.16
#